data_AF-A0A3D0VT51-F1
#
_entry.id   AF-A0A3D0VT51-F1
#
_cell.length_a   1.000
_cell.length_b   1.000
_cell.length_c   1.000
_cell.angle_alpha   90.00
_cell.angle_beta   90.00
_cell.angle_gamma   90.00
#
_symmetry.space_group_name_H-M   'P 1'
#
loop_
_entity.id
_entity.type
_entity.pdbx_description
1 polymer ?
#
loop_
_entity_poly.entity_id
_entity_poly.type
_entity_poly.pdbx_seq_one_letter_code
_entity_poly.pdbx_strand_id
1 'polypeptide(L)'
;MVVAKKIDGKIVDIDNDGDEVLASSEEGLQVVRHSCAHLLAQAMQNLYPRVQKAIGPATSNGFYYDFSNVHLGEDDLKKVEKEMKNIANKKLDIRREVLSKKEAISLFSNLGEEYKLKILDDIEEDFVTIYRQGEFVDLCRGPHVPN
;
A
#
# COMPACT_ATOMS: atom_id res chain seq x y z
N MET A 1 10.45 -9.96 14.24
CA MET A 1 10.83 -9.08 13.11
C MET A 1 10.33 -7.68 13.42
N VAL A 2 11.21 -6.69 13.35
CA VAL A 2 10.84 -5.28 13.46
C VAL A 2 10.23 -4.85 12.12
N VAL A 3 9.08 -4.18 12.17
CA VAL A 3 8.34 -3.76 10.95
C VAL A 3 8.18 -2.25 10.84
N ALA A 4 8.34 -1.53 11.95
CA ALA A 4 8.15 -0.10 12.05
C ALA A 4 8.86 0.41 13.31
N LYS A 5 8.78 1.71 13.54
CA LYS A 5 9.33 2.39 14.70
C LYS A 5 8.24 3.20 15.40
N LYS A 6 8.44 3.53 16.68
CA LYS A 6 7.51 4.34 17.47
C LYS A 6 8.22 5.55 18.07
N ILE A 7 7.68 6.73 17.83
CA ILE A 7 8.20 8.02 18.33
C ILE A 7 7.01 8.78 18.91
N ASP A 8 7.09 9.18 20.18
CA ASP A 8 6.03 9.93 20.87
C ASP A 8 4.63 9.34 20.69
N GLY A 9 4.53 8.00 20.74
CA GLY A 9 3.28 7.25 20.59
C GLY A 9 2.82 7.04 19.15
N LYS A 10 3.46 7.64 18.15
CA LYS A 10 3.12 7.50 16.73
C LYS A 10 3.98 6.42 16.07
N ILE A 11 3.34 5.57 15.25
CA ILE A 11 4.03 4.55 14.46
C ILE A 11 4.51 5.19 13.16
N VAL A 12 5.78 4.99 12.83
CA VAL A 12 6.47 5.53 11.64
C VAL A 12 7.27 4.42 10.95
N ASP A 13 7.67 4.65 9.69
CA ASP A 13 8.43 3.66 8.92
C ASP A 13 9.77 3.31 9.60
N ILE A 14 10.33 2.14 9.25
CA ILE A 14 11.45 1.54 9.99
C ILE A 14 12.73 2.40 10.00
N ASP A 15 12.89 3.29 9.02
CA ASP A 15 14.09 4.11 8.81
C ASP A 15 14.21 5.28 9.80
N ASN A 16 13.23 5.46 10.70
CA ASN A 16 13.25 6.51 11.70
C ASN A 16 13.91 6.05 13.02
N ASP A 17 14.47 6.99 13.77
CA ASP A 17 15.03 6.72 15.10
C ASP A 17 13.92 6.67 16.15
N GLY A 18 13.58 5.46 16.61
CA GLY A 18 12.56 5.24 17.63
C GLY A 18 12.54 3.82 18.19
N ASP A 19 11.57 3.56 19.07
CA ASP A 19 11.38 2.24 19.67
C ASP A 19 10.94 1.23 18.61
N GLU A 20 11.44 -0.01 18.72
CA GLU A 20 11.11 -1.07 17.77
C GLU A 20 9.66 -1.54 17.90
N VAL A 21 8.96 -1.58 16.77
CA VAL A 21 7.62 -2.17 16.68
C VAL A 21 7.74 -3.54 16.02
N LEU A 22 7.46 -4.59 16.79
CA LEU A 22 7.53 -5.97 16.31
C LEU A 22 6.26 -6.36 15.57
N ALA A 23 6.38 -7.15 14.49
CA ALA A 23 5.24 -7.69 13.74
C ALA A 23 4.21 -8.45 14.61
N SER A 24 4.64 -8.99 15.76
CA SER A 24 3.80 -9.72 16.71
C SER A 24 3.06 -8.81 17.71
N SER A 25 3.35 -7.52 17.73
CA SER A 25 2.59 -6.53 18.52
C SER A 25 1.29 -6.15 17.82
N GLU A 26 0.34 -5.57 18.55
CA GLU A 26 -0.92 -5.10 17.97
C GLU A 26 -0.67 -4.02 16.92
N GLU A 27 0.17 -3.02 17.21
CA GLU A 27 0.52 -1.98 16.26
C GLU A 27 1.30 -2.53 15.06
N GLY A 28 2.23 -3.45 15.29
CA GLY A 28 2.98 -4.09 14.21
C GLY A 28 2.08 -4.92 13.28
N LEU A 29 1.08 -5.60 13.82
CA LEU A 29 0.11 -6.36 13.03
C LEU A 29 -0.75 -5.44 12.15
N GLN A 30 -1.07 -4.22 12.62
CA GLN A 30 -1.73 -3.20 11.80
C GLN A 30 -0.85 -2.79 10.60
N VAL A 31 0.45 -2.58 10.80
CA VAL A 31 1.41 -2.28 9.72
C VAL A 31 1.49 -3.42 8.69
N VAL A 32 1.53 -4.67 9.18
CA VAL A 32 1.51 -5.86 8.32
C VAL A 32 0.22 -5.92 7.50
N ARG A 33 -0.94 -5.74 8.12
CA ARG A 33 -2.24 -5.76 7.43
C ARG A 33 -2.35 -4.66 6.38
N HIS A 34 -1.87 -3.46 6.70
CA HIS A 34 -1.86 -2.35 5.75
C HIS A 34 -0.97 -2.65 4.54
N SER A 35 0.20 -3.27 4.77
CA SER A 35 1.09 -3.73 3.70
C SER A 35 0.49 -4.87 2.88
N CYS A 36 -0.31 -5.74 3.50
CA CYS A 36 -1.05 -6.76 2.75
C CYS A 36 -2.16 -6.16 1.87
N ALA A 37 -2.72 -4.99 2.20
CA ALA A 37 -3.63 -4.28 1.31
C ALA A 37 -2.89 -3.81 0.03
N HIS A 38 -1.68 -3.26 0.18
CA HIS A 38 -0.83 -2.93 -0.97
C HIS A 38 -0.42 -4.16 -1.78
N LEU A 39 -0.09 -5.28 -1.10
CA LEU A 39 0.21 -6.55 -1.75
C LEU A 39 -0.98 -7.07 -2.59
N LEU A 40 -2.20 -6.94 -2.07
CA LEU A 40 -3.42 -7.27 -2.81
C LEU A 40 -3.60 -6.38 -4.02
N ALA A 41 -3.44 -5.07 -3.86
CA ALA A 41 -3.48 -4.10 -4.95
C ALA A 41 -2.45 -4.39 -6.06
N GLN A 42 -1.22 -4.72 -5.68
CA GLN A 42 -0.16 -5.11 -6.62
C GLN A 42 -0.52 -6.40 -7.37
N ALA A 43 -0.99 -7.42 -6.65
CA ALA A 43 -1.42 -8.69 -7.27
C ALA A 43 -2.57 -8.46 -8.26
N MET A 44 -3.54 -7.61 -7.89
CA MET A 44 -4.65 -7.24 -8.76
C MET A 44 -4.18 -6.52 -10.02
N GLN A 45 -3.22 -5.59 -9.93
CA GLN A 45 -2.66 -4.93 -11.12
C GLN A 45 -1.86 -5.88 -12.01
N ASN A 46 -1.09 -6.82 -11.44
CA ASN A 46 -0.37 -7.82 -12.22
C ASN A 46 -1.30 -8.72 -13.03
N LEU A 47 -2.43 -9.15 -12.44
CA LEU A 47 -3.39 -10.06 -13.06
C LEU A 47 -4.40 -9.34 -13.96
N TYR A 48 -4.79 -8.12 -13.59
CA TYR A 48 -5.82 -7.33 -14.23
C TYR A 48 -5.31 -5.89 -14.48
N PRO A 49 -4.50 -5.66 -15.53
CA PRO A 49 -3.80 -4.39 -15.74
C PRO A 49 -4.69 -3.15 -15.91
N ARG A 50 -5.99 -3.34 -16.15
CA ARG A 50 -6.98 -2.25 -16.28
C ARG A 50 -7.76 -1.97 -15.00
N VAL A 51 -7.51 -2.73 -13.93
CA VAL A 51 -8.15 -2.51 -12.63
C VAL A 51 -7.78 -1.13 -12.10
N GLN A 52 -8.75 -0.45 -11.50
CA GLN A 52 -8.56 0.84 -10.86
C GLN A 52 -8.55 0.67 -9.35
N LYS A 53 -7.60 1.30 -8.67
CA LYS A 53 -7.43 1.20 -7.22
C LYS A 53 -8.05 2.40 -6.51
N ALA A 54 -8.94 2.16 -5.57
CA ALA A 54 -9.50 3.23 -4.72
C ALA A 54 -8.83 3.27 -3.34
N ILE A 55 -9.48 2.74 -2.30
CA ILE A 55 -9.05 2.83 -0.90
C ILE A 55 -8.85 1.41 -0.35
N GLY A 56 -7.78 1.19 0.43
CA GLY A 56 -7.48 -0.11 1.00
C GLY A 56 -6.88 -0.03 2.40
N PRO A 57 -7.72 0.15 3.44
CA PRO A 57 -7.23 0.32 4.79
C PRO A 57 -7.00 -1.03 5.49
N ALA A 58 -6.13 -1.02 6.49
CA ALA A 58 -6.12 -2.07 7.50
C ALA A 58 -7.37 -1.95 8.40
N THR A 59 -7.80 -3.06 8.97
CA THR A 59 -8.90 -3.13 9.94
C THR A 59 -8.47 -3.90 11.20
N SER A 60 -9.31 -3.90 12.23
CA SER A 60 -9.08 -4.69 13.45
C SER A 60 -8.96 -6.19 13.19
N ASN A 61 -9.54 -6.70 12.09
CA ASN A 61 -9.59 -8.13 11.78
C ASN A 61 -8.86 -8.52 10.48
N GLY A 62 -8.30 -7.55 9.73
CA GLY A 62 -7.67 -7.82 8.45
C GLY A 62 -7.41 -6.55 7.66
N PHE A 63 -7.77 -6.56 6.39
CA PHE A 63 -7.69 -5.43 5.47
C PHE A 63 -8.67 -5.68 4.32
N TYR A 64 -8.97 -4.65 3.55
CA TYR A 64 -9.65 -4.78 2.25
C TYR A 64 -9.04 -3.79 1.27
N TYR A 65 -9.44 -3.88 0.00
CA TYR A 65 -9.11 -2.89 -1.00
C TYR A 65 -10.25 -2.80 -2.01
N ASP A 66 -10.73 -1.58 -2.26
CA ASP A 66 -11.78 -1.31 -3.23
C ASP A 66 -11.21 -1.20 -4.65
N PHE A 67 -11.75 -2.01 -5.55
CA PHE A 67 -11.37 -2.04 -6.96
C PHE A 67 -12.56 -1.72 -7.87
N SER A 68 -12.28 -1.08 -8.99
CA SER A 68 -13.25 -0.96 -10.08
C SER A 68 -12.63 -1.40 -11.41
N ASN A 69 -13.46 -1.48 -12.45
CA ASN A 69 -13.08 -1.98 -13.77
C ASN A 69 -12.55 -3.43 -13.77
N VAL A 70 -13.10 -4.26 -12.89
CA VAL A 70 -12.80 -5.69 -12.80
C VAL A 70 -14.06 -6.45 -12.38
N HIS A 71 -14.19 -7.69 -12.85
CA HIS A 71 -15.22 -8.62 -12.38
C HIS A 71 -14.50 -9.86 -11.83
N LEU A 72 -14.79 -10.23 -10.59
CA LEU A 72 -14.12 -11.32 -9.89
C LEU A 72 -15.13 -12.41 -9.53
N GLY A 73 -14.81 -13.66 -9.87
CA GLY A 73 -15.46 -14.83 -9.32
C GLY A 73 -14.65 -15.47 -8.19
N GLU A 74 -15.19 -16.51 -7.55
CA GLU A 74 -14.51 -17.24 -6.48
C GLU A 74 -13.16 -17.83 -6.91
N ASP A 75 -13.06 -18.31 -8.15
CA ASP A 75 -11.82 -18.89 -8.68
C ASP A 75 -10.73 -17.85 -8.95
N ASP A 76 -11.10 -16.58 -9.13
CA ASP A 76 -10.13 -15.49 -9.28
C ASP A 76 -9.45 -15.16 -7.95
N LEU A 77 -10.16 -15.30 -6.82
CA LEU A 77 -9.58 -15.09 -5.49
C LEU A 77 -8.38 -16.02 -5.24
N LYS A 78 -8.45 -17.27 -5.69
CA LYS A 78 -7.33 -18.23 -5.59
C LYS A 78 -6.13 -17.80 -6.44
N LYS A 79 -6.37 -17.20 -7.61
CA LYS A 79 -5.30 -16.68 -8.48
C LYS A 79 -4.64 -15.46 -7.84
N VAL A 80 -5.45 -14.55 -7.31
CA VAL A 80 -4.98 -13.34 -6.61
C VAL A 80 -4.16 -13.72 -5.39
N GLU A 81 -4.64 -14.63 -4.53
CA GLU A 81 -3.88 -15.10 -3.36
C GLU A 81 -2.55 -15.76 -3.77
N LYS A 82 -2.56 -16.57 -4.84
CA LYS A 82 -1.32 -17.16 -5.38
C LYS A 82 -0.34 -16.08 -5.84
N GLU A 83 -0.82 -15.03 -6.51
CA GLU A 83 0.04 -13.94 -6.97
C GLU A 83 0.55 -13.10 -5.80
N MET A 84 -0.26 -12.82 -4.77
CA MET A 84 0.19 -12.19 -3.53
C MET A 84 1.34 -12.97 -2.89
N LYS A 85 1.22 -14.31 -2.80
CA LYS A 85 2.30 -15.17 -2.30
C LYS A 85 3.54 -15.12 -3.19
N ASN A 86 3.38 -15.10 -4.51
CA ASN A 86 4.50 -14.97 -5.44
C ASN A 86 5.26 -13.65 -5.23
N ILE A 87 4.53 -12.53 -5.08
CA ILE A 87 5.12 -11.21 -4.83
C ILE A 87 5.84 -11.18 -3.47
N ALA A 88 5.19 -11.64 -2.39
CA ALA A 88 5.80 -11.67 -1.06
C ALA A 88 7.10 -12.51 -1.03
N ASN A 89 7.14 -13.62 -1.76
CA ASN A 89 8.33 -14.46 -1.85
C ASN A 89 9.51 -13.79 -2.58
N LYS A 90 9.28 -12.74 -3.38
CA LYS A 90 10.34 -11.98 -4.03
C LYS A 90 11.11 -11.09 -3.05
N LYS A 91 10.56 -10.81 -1.86
CA LYS A 91 11.21 -10.00 -0.82
C LYS A 91 11.71 -8.67 -1.40
N LEU A 92 10.80 -7.93 -2.04
CA LEU A 92 11.11 -6.64 -2.65
C LEU A 92 11.00 -5.53 -1.61
N ASP A 93 11.98 -4.64 -1.60
CA ASP A 93 11.94 -3.47 -0.72
C ASP A 93 10.71 -2.61 -1.00
N ILE A 94 10.11 -2.12 0.08
CA ILE A 94 9.03 -1.14 0.04
C ILE A 94 9.62 0.22 0.40
N ARG A 95 9.56 1.17 -0.52
CA ARG A 95 10.20 2.49 -0.37
C ARG A 95 9.16 3.58 -0.27
N ARG A 96 9.25 4.37 0.80
CA ARG A 96 8.45 5.59 0.97
C ARG A 96 9.10 6.73 0.20
N GLU A 97 8.29 7.47 -0.55
CA GLU A 97 8.71 8.71 -1.22
C GLU A 97 7.76 9.83 -0.83
N VAL A 98 8.30 11.03 -0.65
CA VAL A 98 7.52 12.27 -0.48
C VAL A 98 7.56 13.00 -1.81
N LEU A 99 6.38 13.28 -2.36
CA LEU A 99 6.22 14.00 -3.62
C LEU A 99 5.41 15.26 -3.38
N SER A 100 5.63 16.29 -4.18
CA SER A 100 4.65 17.37 -4.28
C SER A 100 3.33 16.83 -4.84
N LYS A 101 2.21 17.45 -4.48
CA LYS A 101 0.88 17.10 -4.99
C LYS A 101 0.86 17.09 -6.53
N LYS A 102 1.57 18.03 -7.16
CA LYS A 102 1.72 18.10 -8.63
C LYS A 102 2.45 16.90 -9.23
N GLU A 103 3.56 16.45 -8.62
CA GLU A 103 4.29 15.26 -9.05
C GLU A 103 3.44 14.00 -8.89
N ALA A 104 2.71 13.87 -7.78
CA ALA A 104 1.80 12.76 -7.55
C ALA A 104 0.66 12.74 -8.58
N ILE A 105 0.04 13.89 -8.88
CA ILE A 105 -0.98 14.00 -9.94
C ILE A 105 -0.41 13.56 -11.28
N SER A 106 0.79 14.02 -11.65
CA SER A 106 1.43 13.61 -12.91
C SER A 106 1.70 12.11 -12.95
N LEU A 107 2.17 11.52 -11.84
CA LEU A 107 2.44 10.09 -11.72
C LEU A 107 1.16 9.27 -11.93
N PHE A 108 0.11 9.54 -11.14
CA PHE A 108 -1.12 8.75 -11.20
C PHE A 108 -1.93 9.01 -12.48
N SER A 109 -1.79 10.18 -13.11
CA SER A 109 -2.35 10.45 -14.43
C SER A 109 -1.67 9.62 -15.51
N ASN A 110 -0.33 9.52 -15.49
CA ASN A 110 0.43 8.69 -16.44
C ASN A 110 0.13 7.19 -16.26
N LEU A 111 -0.18 6.77 -15.03
CA LEU A 111 -0.60 5.40 -14.72
C LEU A 111 -2.09 5.13 -15.01
N GLY A 112 -2.87 6.17 -15.32
CA GLY A 112 -4.31 6.06 -15.55
C GLY A 112 -5.12 5.69 -14.30
N GLU A 113 -4.67 6.06 -13.10
CA GLU A 113 -5.33 5.75 -11.82
C GLU A 113 -6.33 6.86 -11.43
N GLU A 114 -7.52 6.82 -12.03
CA GLU A 114 -8.54 7.86 -11.91
C GLU A 114 -9.01 8.09 -10.47
N TYR A 115 -9.13 7.02 -9.68
CA TYR A 115 -9.57 7.12 -8.29
C TYR A 115 -8.50 7.74 -7.40
N LYS A 116 -7.21 7.50 -7.68
CA LYS A 116 -6.12 8.15 -6.96
C LYS A 116 -6.06 9.63 -7.26
N LEU A 117 -6.36 10.04 -8.50
CA LEU A 117 -6.50 11.45 -8.86
C LEU A 117 -7.62 12.15 -8.09
N LYS A 118 -8.78 11.49 -7.93
CA LYS A 118 -9.89 12.03 -7.11
C LYS A 118 -9.50 12.19 -5.65
N ILE A 119 -8.84 11.18 -5.07
CA ILE A 119 -8.35 11.25 -3.68
C ILE A 119 -7.33 12.39 -3.53
N LEU A 120 -6.45 12.58 -4.51
CA LEU A 120 -5.51 13.70 -4.50
C LEU A 120 -6.23 15.05 -4.53
N ASP A 121 -7.32 15.20 -5.29
CA ASP A 121 -8.07 16.46 -5.35
C ASP A 121 -8.54 16.90 -3.95
N ASP A 122 -9.01 15.94 -3.15
CA ASP A 122 -9.51 16.15 -1.78
C ASP A 122 -8.41 16.42 -0.71
N ILE A 123 -7.12 16.24 -1.04
CA ILE A 123 -6.01 16.46 -0.11
C ILE A 123 -5.58 17.93 -0.15
N GLU A 124 -5.64 18.63 0.97
CA GLU A 124 -5.25 20.06 1.04
C GLU A 124 -3.73 20.27 1.10
N GLU A 125 -2.96 19.25 1.53
CA GLU A 125 -1.52 19.35 1.70
C GLU A 125 -0.74 19.46 0.36
N ASP A 126 0.29 20.30 0.35
CA ASP A 126 1.18 20.49 -0.81
C ASP A 126 2.06 19.26 -1.12
N PHE A 127 2.27 18.40 -0.13
CA PHE A 127 3.08 17.20 -0.24
C PHE A 127 2.30 15.97 0.22
N VAL A 128 2.47 14.89 -0.54
CA VAL A 128 1.87 13.59 -0.26
C VAL A 128 2.95 12.52 -0.24
N THR A 129 2.60 11.38 0.32
CA THR A 129 3.49 10.23 0.39
C THR A 129 2.98 9.12 -0.50
N ILE A 130 3.91 8.46 -1.16
CA ILE A 130 3.65 7.25 -1.92
C ILE A 130 4.56 6.13 -1.43
N TYR A 131 4.18 4.90 -1.74
CA TYR A 131 5.00 3.71 -1.48
C TYR A 131 5.22 2.95 -2.78
N ARG A 132 6.48 2.61 -3.07
CA ARG A 132 6.89 1.81 -4.23
C ARG A 132 7.35 0.42 -3.82
N GLN A 133 6.99 -0.59 -4.62
CA GLN A 133 7.47 -1.96 -4.49
C GLN A 133 7.68 -2.58 -5.87
N GLY A 134 8.92 -2.59 -6.36
CA GLY A 134 9.20 -2.88 -7.77
C GLY A 134 8.48 -1.88 -8.68
N GLU A 135 7.70 -2.38 -9.63
CA GLU A 135 6.91 -1.55 -10.56
C GLU A 135 5.61 -0.99 -9.94
N PHE A 136 5.21 -1.50 -8.76
CA PHE A 136 4.00 -1.07 -8.09
C PHE A 136 4.20 0.24 -7.35
N VAL A 137 3.18 1.10 -7.38
CA VAL A 137 3.11 2.32 -6.59
C VAL A 137 1.70 2.59 -6.08
N ASP A 138 1.60 3.08 -4.84
CA ASP A 138 0.35 3.50 -4.25
C ASP A 138 0.48 4.80 -3.45
N LEU A 139 -0.62 5.57 -3.38
CA LEU A 139 -0.76 6.77 -2.56
C LEU A 139 -1.17 6.37 -1.15
N CYS A 140 -0.32 6.62 -0.16
CA CYS A 140 -0.58 6.20 1.20
C CYS A 140 0.27 6.99 2.20
N ARG A 141 -0.30 7.27 3.38
CA ARG A 141 0.43 7.90 4.50
C ARG A 141 1.37 6.94 5.24
N GLY A 142 1.09 5.63 5.15
CA GLY A 142 1.82 4.57 5.82
C GLY A 142 1.54 4.49 7.33
N PRO A 143 2.43 3.83 8.10
CA PRO A 143 3.66 3.18 7.64
C PRO A 143 3.41 1.79 7.01
N HIS A 144 4.43 1.26 6.35
CA HIS A 144 4.46 -0.09 5.77
C HIS A 144 5.65 -0.91 6.29
N VAL A 145 5.58 -2.23 6.10
CA VAL A 145 6.73 -3.12 6.36
C VAL A 145 7.88 -2.76 5.41
N PRO A 146 9.15 -2.99 5.79
CA PRO A 146 10.28 -2.62 4.93
C PRO A 146 10.44 -3.49 3.68
N ASN A 147 9.94 -4.72 3.72
CA ASN A 147 10.13 -5.74 2.68
C ASN A 147 9.10 -6.87 2.81
#